data_AF-A0A163J702-F1
#
_entry.id   AF-A0A163J702-F1
#
_cell.length_a   1.000
_cell.length_b   1.000
_cell.length_c   1.000
_cell.angle_alpha   90.00
_cell.angle_beta   90.00
_cell.angle_gamma   90.00
#
_symmetry.space_group_name_H-M   'P 1'
#
loop_
_entity.id
_entity.type
_entity.pdbx_description
1 polymer ?
#
loop_
_entity_poly.entity_id
_entity_poly.type
_entity_poly.pdbx_seq_one_letter_code
_entity_poly.pdbx_strand_id
1 'polypeptide(L)'
;MSTTMATVIEAVQLQTISKANFQEPSVRTPRPSADSVRTLGAGRTGGIFESEFSSLSASKTPNLHIFLAIFTPSFVGFLSSFTNGVITIGLPEIARSLSLDRSLYLWPSSVYGLTSGACLLIAGSIADIVGARPVELLGITLIGAFTLACGFSTTGEQLVVFRALQGVALAMHLPASVALISGAVPSGRARNLGFACLGFSQPLGFAVGLVISGILIEKAGWRSGFYLSGGALLATAIAAVWSLPKLKTGAHDGVITLAKKVGKEVDWVGGMISGGGLAILAYVLAILSADLATIRSAETATLLALSIVLLLAFPAWMYYRERVNKPALVPNKLWRNIPFTSTCIMVALSYGVMNSIETFSSLYFQEIQQATPLTTSLYLLPNLATGVLLNVLVGTFVHKIPALYLVSISAVICSISPLLMAVMDPSWNYFYLAFWAQVCAPFSADVLFTVGLIIVSDNFLERDQALAGAVFNMVAQFGMSLGMGSCQVVALGVIGSDKSSNDGGSGHGDSSTHDPRELLKGYRASFWTMFGYMLCCVCIAIVGLRKAGKVGLKKD
;
A
#
# COMPACT_ATOMS: atom_id res chain seq x y z
N MET A 1 39.35 -23.76 18.17
CA MET A 1 39.89 -23.22 16.90
C MET A 1 40.68 -24.31 16.20
N SER A 2 40.06 -25.03 15.27
CA SER A 2 40.67 -25.84 14.20
C SER A 2 39.66 -26.88 13.73
N THR A 3 38.62 -26.45 13.00
CA THR A 3 37.70 -27.35 12.26
C THR A 3 36.85 -26.61 11.22
N THR A 4 37.36 -25.49 10.66
CA THR A 4 36.60 -24.66 9.69
C THR A 4 37.44 -24.25 8.47
N MET A 5 38.63 -24.84 8.29
CA MET A 5 39.51 -24.54 7.14
C MET A 5 39.64 -25.70 6.13
N ALA A 6 39.08 -26.88 6.41
CA ALA A 6 39.17 -28.03 5.51
C ALA A 6 38.08 -28.06 4.43
N THR A 7 36.91 -27.46 4.68
CA THR A 7 35.75 -27.52 3.76
C THR A 7 35.79 -26.46 2.65
N VAL A 8 36.71 -25.50 2.72
CA VAL A 8 36.84 -24.41 1.73
C VAL A 8 37.81 -24.77 0.60
N ILE A 9 38.64 -25.82 0.76
CA ILE A 9 39.63 -26.22 -0.25
C ILE A 9 39.08 -27.28 -1.22
N GLU A 10 38.08 -28.09 -0.83
CA GLU A 10 37.41 -29.04 -1.75
C GLU A 10 36.46 -28.37 -2.75
N ALA A 11 35.89 -27.20 -2.43
CA ALA A 11 34.99 -26.48 -3.33
C ALA A 11 35.72 -25.76 -4.49
N VAL A 12 37.04 -25.57 -4.40
CA VAL A 12 37.86 -24.88 -5.43
C VAL A 12 38.52 -25.87 -6.40
N GLN A 13 38.58 -27.16 -6.07
CA GLN A 13 39.13 -28.20 -6.96
C GLN A 13 38.09 -28.83 -7.92
N LEU A 14 36.79 -28.67 -7.66
CA LEU A 14 35.72 -29.20 -8.54
C LEU A 14 35.38 -28.33 -9.75
N GLN A 15 35.95 -27.12 -9.89
CA GLN A 15 35.75 -26.25 -11.06
C GLN A 15 36.83 -26.37 -12.15
N THR A 16 37.86 -27.20 -11.97
CA THR A 16 39.00 -27.27 -12.90
C THR A 16 39.12 -28.59 -13.67
N ILE A 17 38.18 -29.54 -13.51
CA ILE A 17 38.20 -30.86 -14.19
C ILE A 17 36.92 -31.08 -15.02
N SER A 18 36.53 -30.11 -15.85
CA SER A 18 35.52 -30.35 -16.91
C SER A 18 35.84 -29.57 -18.19
N LYS A 19 37.12 -29.50 -18.55
CA LYS A 19 37.58 -29.12 -19.89
C LYS A 19 38.46 -30.24 -20.44
N ALA A 20 37.86 -31.36 -20.80
CA ALA A 20 38.46 -32.35 -21.70
C ALA A 20 37.37 -33.22 -22.33
N ASN A 21 37.41 -33.31 -23.65
CA ASN A 21 36.74 -34.29 -24.52
C ASN A 21 35.21 -34.27 -24.60
N PHE A 22 34.70 -33.55 -25.61
CA PHE A 22 33.54 -34.02 -26.38
C PHE A 22 33.81 -33.83 -27.88
N GLN A 23 33.89 -34.95 -28.60
CA GLN A 23 33.82 -35.02 -30.06
C GLN A 23 32.36 -34.81 -30.49
N GLU A 24 32.10 -33.86 -31.37
CA GLU A 24 30.81 -33.73 -32.06
C GLU A 24 30.75 -34.66 -33.29
N PRO A 25 29.60 -35.30 -33.59
CA PRO A 25 29.41 -36.07 -34.82
C PRO A 25 29.20 -35.14 -36.03
N SER A 26 29.89 -35.44 -37.12
CA SER A 26 29.85 -34.70 -38.38
C SER A 26 28.47 -34.74 -39.06
N VAL A 27 27.84 -33.58 -39.26
CA VAL A 27 26.74 -33.40 -40.23
C VAL A 27 27.25 -32.53 -41.38
N ARG A 28 27.25 -33.12 -42.59
CA ARG A 28 27.67 -32.50 -43.86
C ARG A 28 26.72 -31.36 -44.25
N THR A 29 27.26 -30.19 -44.56
CA THR A 29 26.63 -29.17 -45.40
C THR A 29 27.51 -28.90 -46.64
N PRO A 30 26.92 -28.71 -47.83
CA PRO A 30 27.69 -28.59 -49.07
C PRO A 30 28.33 -27.21 -49.21
N ARG A 31 29.60 -27.18 -49.66
CA ARG A 31 30.33 -25.96 -50.05
C ARG A 31 29.75 -25.39 -51.35
N PRO A 32 29.62 -24.06 -51.51
CA PRO A 32 29.51 -23.46 -52.83
C PRO A 32 30.89 -23.45 -53.49
N SER A 33 30.92 -23.85 -54.76
CA SER A 33 32.09 -23.87 -55.63
C SER A 33 32.60 -22.45 -55.92
N ALA A 34 33.92 -22.30 -55.90
CA ALA A 34 34.64 -21.13 -56.34
C ALA A 34 34.59 -21.04 -57.88
N ASP A 35 33.52 -20.48 -58.43
CA ASP A 35 33.42 -20.04 -59.83
C ASP A 35 32.23 -19.09 -59.97
N SER A 36 32.37 -17.85 -59.49
CA SER A 36 31.48 -16.73 -59.85
C SER A 36 32.06 -15.37 -59.45
N VAL A 37 33.38 -15.20 -59.54
CA VAL A 37 34.01 -13.88 -59.48
C VAL A 37 34.48 -13.53 -60.88
N ARG A 38 33.57 -12.96 -61.69
CA ARG A 38 33.89 -11.91 -62.66
C ARG A 38 32.64 -11.34 -63.31
N THR A 39 32.59 -10.01 -63.27
CA THR A 39 31.87 -9.07 -64.14
C THR A 39 30.39 -8.76 -63.84
N LEU A 40 30.11 -7.44 -63.94
CA LEU A 40 28.83 -6.71 -63.80
C LEU A 40 28.47 -6.35 -62.34
N GLY A 41 28.37 -5.11 -61.90
CA GLY A 41 28.51 -3.79 -62.52
C GLY A 41 28.14 -2.76 -61.43
N ALA A 42 28.80 -1.61 -61.46
CA ALA A 42 28.62 -0.54 -60.48
C ALA A 42 27.17 -0.01 -60.44
N GLY A 43 26.62 0.20 -59.24
CA GLY A 43 25.45 1.06 -59.02
C GLY A 43 24.44 0.55 -58.01
N ARG A 44 24.27 1.32 -56.92
CA ARG A 44 23.05 1.39 -56.09
C ARG A 44 22.60 0.13 -55.33
N THR A 45 23.35 -0.30 -54.31
CA THR A 45 22.80 -1.15 -53.22
C THR A 45 23.39 -0.89 -51.83
N GLY A 46 24.23 0.13 -51.66
CA GLY A 46 24.83 0.47 -50.35
C GLY A 46 23.94 1.33 -49.42
N GLY A 47 22.90 1.99 -49.94
CA GLY A 47 22.16 3.00 -49.16
C GLY A 47 20.97 2.50 -48.35
N ILE A 48 20.44 1.30 -48.62
CA ILE A 48 19.19 0.83 -48.00
C ILE A 48 19.46 0.02 -46.73
N PHE A 49 20.46 -0.88 -46.74
CA PHE A 49 20.82 -1.70 -45.59
C PHE A 49 21.52 -0.91 -44.45
N GLU A 50 22.26 0.14 -44.79
CA GLU A 50 22.92 1.00 -43.79
C GLU A 50 21.90 1.95 -43.11
N SER A 51 20.80 2.28 -43.79
CA SER A 51 19.72 3.10 -43.22
C SER A 51 18.85 2.32 -42.21
N GLU A 52 18.63 1.01 -42.43
CA GLU A 52 17.86 0.18 -41.50
C GLU A 52 18.66 -0.16 -40.24
N PHE A 53 19.97 -0.41 -40.35
CA PHE A 53 20.81 -0.68 -39.17
C PHE A 53 21.20 0.59 -38.40
N SER A 54 21.25 1.76 -39.07
CA SER A 54 21.38 3.07 -38.41
C SER A 54 20.09 3.51 -37.72
N SER A 55 18.91 3.05 -38.18
CA SER A 55 17.62 3.28 -37.50
C SER A 55 17.45 2.47 -36.20
N LEU A 56 18.33 1.49 -35.95
CA LEU A 56 18.47 0.75 -34.69
C LEU A 56 19.55 1.34 -33.77
N SER A 57 20.16 2.46 -34.15
CA SER A 57 20.94 3.30 -33.23
C SER A 57 19.98 3.85 -32.18
N ALA A 58 20.02 3.21 -31.01
CA ALA A 58 19.45 3.63 -29.74
C ALA A 58 18.71 4.97 -29.84
N SER A 59 17.38 4.90 -29.95
CA SER A 59 16.49 6.00 -29.56
C SER A 59 16.88 6.37 -28.13
N LYS A 60 17.81 7.32 -27.99
CA LYS A 60 18.10 8.04 -26.76
C LYS A 60 16.83 8.83 -26.48
N THR A 61 15.81 8.18 -25.94
CA THR A 61 14.82 8.89 -25.14
C THR A 61 15.65 9.68 -24.13
N PRO A 62 15.59 11.03 -24.14
CA PRO A 62 16.46 11.83 -23.29
C PRO A 62 16.35 11.32 -21.86
N ASN A 63 17.48 11.13 -21.17
CA ASN A 63 17.50 10.65 -19.78
C ASN A 63 16.52 11.42 -18.87
N LEU A 64 16.23 12.68 -19.22
CA LEU A 64 15.23 13.52 -18.60
C LEU A 64 13.79 12.97 -18.67
N HIS A 65 13.34 12.40 -19.80
CA HIS A 65 11.99 11.84 -19.90
C HIS A 65 11.81 10.60 -19.01
N ILE A 66 12.82 9.73 -18.96
CA ILE A 66 12.82 8.56 -18.07
C ILE A 66 12.82 9.04 -16.61
N PHE A 67 13.66 10.02 -16.28
CA PHE A 67 13.67 10.62 -14.95
C PHE A 67 12.33 11.22 -14.57
N LEU A 68 11.70 12.03 -15.43
CA LEU A 68 10.40 12.65 -15.17
C LEU A 68 9.27 11.64 -15.07
N ALA A 69 9.31 10.56 -15.86
CA ALA A 69 8.32 9.47 -15.81
C ALA A 69 8.39 8.68 -14.48
N ILE A 70 9.56 8.64 -13.82
CA ILE A 70 9.74 8.01 -12.51
C ILE A 70 9.47 9.01 -11.38
N PHE A 71 10.02 10.22 -11.49
CA PHE A 71 10.00 11.24 -10.45
C PHE A 71 8.59 11.76 -10.20
N THR A 72 7.81 12.05 -11.26
CA THR A 72 6.48 12.64 -11.11
C THR A 72 5.54 11.73 -10.31
N PRO A 73 5.34 10.45 -10.68
CA PRO A 73 4.50 9.55 -9.89
C PRO A 73 5.02 9.32 -8.48
N SER A 74 6.34 9.16 -8.31
CA SER A 74 6.95 8.98 -6.99
C SER A 74 6.74 10.21 -6.10
N PHE A 75 6.83 11.42 -6.66
CA PHE A 75 6.64 12.66 -5.90
C PHE A 75 5.18 12.86 -5.47
N VAL A 76 4.22 12.48 -6.31
CA VAL A 76 2.79 12.45 -5.96
C VAL A 76 2.54 11.45 -4.83
N GLY A 77 3.13 10.26 -4.92
CA GLY A 77 3.04 9.27 -3.85
C GLY A 77 3.61 9.79 -2.52
N PHE A 78 4.77 10.45 -2.58
CA PHE A 78 5.38 11.12 -1.43
C PHE A 78 4.45 12.17 -0.80
N LEU A 79 3.86 13.08 -1.58
CA LEU A 79 2.98 14.13 -1.06
C LEU A 79 1.64 13.57 -0.52
N SER A 80 1.12 12.52 -1.16
CA SER A 80 -0.08 11.82 -0.68
C SER A 80 0.17 11.19 0.69
N SER A 81 1.32 10.54 0.86
CA SER A 81 1.71 9.94 2.14
C SER A 81 2.09 10.96 3.21
N PHE A 82 2.71 12.08 2.82
CA PHE A 82 2.99 13.22 3.69
C PHE A 82 1.73 13.69 4.41
N THR A 83 0.61 13.75 3.70
CA THR A 83 -0.69 14.15 4.24
C THR A 83 -1.21 13.18 5.32
N ASN A 84 -0.91 11.87 5.19
CA ASN A 84 -1.21 10.92 6.26
C ASN A 84 -0.35 11.16 7.50
N GLY A 85 0.93 11.51 7.33
CA GLY A 85 1.79 11.92 8.45
C GLY A 85 1.28 13.16 9.18
N VAL A 86 0.76 14.14 8.43
CA VAL A 86 0.10 15.34 9.00
C VAL A 86 -1.11 14.96 9.84
N ILE A 87 -1.95 14.03 9.36
CA ILE A 87 -3.10 13.52 10.13
C ILE A 87 -2.63 12.78 11.38
N THR A 88 -1.66 11.88 11.30
CA THR A 88 -1.21 11.05 12.43
C THR A 88 -0.72 11.89 13.61
N ILE A 89 0.06 12.95 13.36
CA ILE A 89 0.54 13.85 14.42
C ILE A 89 -0.50 14.91 14.77
N GLY A 90 -1.18 15.46 13.77
CA GLY A 90 -2.13 16.55 13.96
C GLY A 90 -3.48 16.14 14.52
N LEU A 91 -3.77 14.84 14.65
CA LEU A 91 -5.11 14.35 14.98
C LEU A 91 -5.72 15.00 16.23
N PRO A 92 -5.00 15.15 17.36
CA PRO A 92 -5.58 15.80 18.55
C PRO A 92 -5.96 17.26 18.32
N GLU A 93 -5.08 18.03 17.68
CA GLU A 93 -5.32 19.44 17.42
C GLU A 93 -6.40 19.64 16.35
N ILE A 94 -6.44 18.78 15.32
CA ILE A 94 -7.51 18.76 14.30
C ILE A 94 -8.85 18.51 14.98
N ALA A 95 -8.93 17.46 15.80
CA ALA A 95 -10.17 17.07 16.46
C ALA A 95 -10.67 18.16 17.41
N ARG A 96 -9.78 18.77 18.20
CA ARG A 96 -10.10 19.90 19.06
C ARG A 96 -10.58 21.12 18.27
N SER A 97 -9.90 21.46 17.17
CA SER A 97 -10.21 22.65 16.37
C SER A 97 -11.50 22.54 15.55
N LEU A 98 -11.92 21.32 15.20
CA LEU A 98 -13.13 21.03 14.43
C LEU A 98 -14.27 20.49 15.30
N SER A 99 -14.08 20.42 16.62
CA SER A 99 -15.03 19.81 17.57
C SER A 99 -15.49 18.43 17.14
N LEU A 100 -14.53 17.59 16.77
CA LEU A 100 -14.77 16.27 16.18
C LEU A 100 -15.21 15.28 17.26
N ASP A 101 -16.35 14.63 17.05
CA ASP A 101 -16.83 13.61 17.97
C ASP A 101 -15.82 12.47 18.13
N ARG A 102 -15.77 11.88 19.33
CA ARG A 102 -14.78 10.84 19.63
C ARG A 102 -14.98 9.55 18.82
N SER A 103 -16.21 9.30 18.38
CA SER A 103 -16.54 8.21 17.45
C SER A 103 -15.92 8.42 16.07
N LEU A 104 -15.81 9.68 15.64
CA LEU A 104 -15.23 10.08 14.36
C LEU A 104 -13.73 10.35 14.45
N TYR A 105 -13.14 10.26 15.64
CA TYR A 105 -11.78 10.71 15.91
C TYR A 105 -10.72 10.11 14.98
N LEU A 106 -10.83 8.81 14.63
CA LEU A 106 -9.89 8.14 13.71
C LEU A 106 -10.33 8.13 12.24
N TRP A 107 -11.53 8.63 11.92
CA TRP A 107 -12.07 8.63 10.56
C TRP A 107 -11.21 9.37 9.54
N PRO A 108 -10.64 10.56 9.85
CA PRO A 108 -9.76 11.25 8.91
C PRO A 108 -8.56 10.41 8.45
N SER A 109 -8.14 9.42 9.24
CA SER A 109 -7.10 8.47 8.86
C SER A 109 -7.70 7.24 8.14
N SER A 110 -8.72 6.60 8.74
CA SER A 110 -9.31 5.35 8.24
C SER A 110 -10.00 5.46 6.88
N VAL A 111 -10.74 6.56 6.63
CA VAL A 111 -11.60 6.68 5.43
C VAL A 111 -10.80 6.76 4.13
N TYR A 112 -9.57 7.27 4.22
CA TYR A 112 -8.65 7.40 3.09
C TYR A 112 -8.23 6.02 2.54
N GLY A 113 -7.83 5.10 3.42
CA GLY A 113 -7.50 3.73 3.05
C GLY A 113 -8.73 2.96 2.53
N LEU A 114 -9.89 3.17 3.16
CA LEU A 114 -11.14 2.52 2.77
C LEU A 114 -11.54 2.83 1.33
N THR A 115 -11.61 4.13 1.01
CA THR A 115 -12.04 4.61 -0.31
C THR A 115 -10.98 4.33 -1.38
N SER A 116 -9.70 4.42 -1.02
CA SER A 116 -8.60 4.01 -1.90
C SER A 116 -8.72 2.53 -2.27
N GLY A 117 -8.86 1.63 -1.30
CA GLY A 117 -9.08 0.20 -1.57
C GLY A 117 -10.33 -0.05 -2.40
N ALA A 118 -11.46 0.58 -2.07
CA ALA A 118 -12.75 0.37 -2.73
C ALA A 118 -12.71 0.73 -4.22
N CYS A 119 -12.04 1.83 -4.54
CA CYS A 119 -11.99 2.34 -5.91
C CYS A 119 -10.78 1.81 -6.70
N LEU A 120 -9.80 1.15 -6.06
CA LEU A 120 -8.52 0.76 -6.69
C LEU A 120 -8.70 -0.06 -7.97
N LEU A 121 -9.50 -1.13 -7.91
CA LEU A 121 -9.69 -2.03 -9.05
C LEU A 121 -10.53 -1.39 -10.16
N ILE A 122 -11.50 -0.56 -9.79
CA ILE A 122 -12.33 0.19 -10.75
C ILE A 122 -11.44 1.19 -11.48
N ALA A 123 -10.62 1.94 -10.75
CA ALA A 123 -9.70 2.92 -11.30
C ALA A 123 -8.60 2.27 -12.15
N GLY A 124 -8.11 1.08 -11.77
CA GLY A 124 -7.22 0.27 -12.60
C GLY A 124 -7.86 -0.12 -13.92
N SER A 125 -9.11 -0.61 -13.89
CA SER A 125 -9.86 -0.94 -15.10
C SER A 125 -10.10 0.29 -16.00
N ILE A 126 -10.35 1.45 -15.40
CA ILE A 126 -10.47 2.71 -16.15
C ILE A 126 -9.11 3.10 -16.76
N ALA A 127 -8.00 2.94 -16.04
CA ALA A 127 -6.65 3.21 -16.54
C ALA A 127 -6.27 2.31 -17.72
N ASP A 128 -6.69 1.04 -17.71
CA ASP A 128 -6.46 0.09 -18.80
C ASP A 128 -7.22 0.48 -20.08
N ILE A 129 -8.43 1.06 -19.95
CA ILE A 129 -9.27 1.46 -21.10
C ILE A 129 -8.91 2.86 -21.61
N VAL A 130 -8.82 3.84 -20.70
CA VAL A 130 -8.62 5.28 -21.03
C VAL A 130 -7.14 5.60 -21.25
N GLY A 131 -6.24 4.76 -20.74
CA GLY A 131 -4.81 4.97 -20.72
C GLY A 131 -4.33 5.59 -19.42
N ALA A 132 -3.10 5.25 -19.03
CA ALA A 132 -2.54 5.63 -17.74
C ALA A 132 -2.35 7.15 -17.58
N ARG A 133 -1.89 7.87 -18.62
CA ARG A 133 -1.60 9.31 -18.55
C ARG A 133 -2.82 10.18 -18.18
N PRO A 134 -3.98 10.10 -18.86
CA PRO A 134 -5.13 10.93 -18.50
C PRO A 134 -5.70 10.60 -17.11
N VAL A 135 -5.69 9.32 -16.72
CA VAL A 135 -6.14 8.89 -15.38
C VAL A 135 -5.19 9.42 -14.30
N GLU A 136 -3.89 9.37 -14.53
CA GLU A 136 -2.88 9.96 -13.63
C GLU A 136 -3.07 11.47 -13.48
N LEU A 137 -3.20 12.22 -14.59
CA LEU A 137 -3.38 13.68 -14.53
C LEU A 137 -4.64 14.09 -13.75
N LEU A 138 -5.75 13.38 -13.99
CA LEU A 138 -6.99 13.60 -13.26
C LEU A 138 -6.81 13.23 -11.77
N GLY A 139 -6.17 12.09 -11.50
CA GLY A 139 -5.83 11.65 -10.15
C GLY A 139 -5.04 12.69 -9.38
N ILE A 140 -3.88 13.14 -9.88
CA ILE A 140 -3.03 14.13 -9.20
C ILE A 140 -3.79 15.43 -8.95
N THR A 141 -4.57 15.90 -9.93
CA THR A 141 -5.36 17.13 -9.81
C THR A 141 -6.39 17.01 -8.68
N LEU A 142 -7.11 15.88 -8.62
CA LEU A 142 -8.11 15.62 -7.58
C LEU A 142 -7.46 15.43 -6.20
N ILE A 143 -6.34 14.71 -6.10
CA ILE A 143 -5.60 14.56 -4.84
C ILE A 143 -5.18 15.94 -4.33
N GLY A 144 -4.62 16.80 -5.19
CA GLY A 144 -4.23 18.17 -4.81
C GLY A 144 -5.41 19.04 -4.39
N ALA A 145 -6.50 19.02 -5.15
CA ALA A 145 -7.70 19.80 -4.86
C ALA A 145 -8.36 19.39 -3.54
N PHE A 146 -8.54 18.08 -3.29
CA PHE A 146 -9.13 17.61 -2.05
C PHE A 146 -8.18 17.70 -0.85
N THR A 147 -6.85 17.67 -1.07
CA THR A 147 -5.86 18.00 -0.03
C THR A 147 -5.98 19.45 0.41
N LEU A 148 -6.13 20.40 -0.52
CA LEU A 148 -6.42 21.79 -0.18
C LEU A 148 -7.78 21.94 0.52
N ALA A 149 -8.82 21.26 0.04
CA ALA A 149 -10.15 21.29 0.64
C ALA A 149 -10.13 20.83 2.11
N CYS A 150 -9.30 19.84 2.47
CA CYS A 150 -9.07 19.46 3.87
C CYS A 150 -8.49 20.61 4.71
N GLY A 151 -7.56 21.40 4.17
CA GLY A 151 -7.02 22.58 4.86
C GLY A 151 -8.09 23.66 5.10
N PHE A 152 -9.03 23.81 4.18
CA PHE A 152 -10.16 24.74 4.29
C PHE A 152 -11.36 24.19 5.08
N SER A 153 -11.29 22.95 5.57
CA SER A 153 -12.41 22.36 6.30
C SER A 153 -12.74 23.13 7.58
N THR A 154 -14.04 23.30 7.81
CA THR A 154 -14.60 24.02 8.96
C THR A 154 -15.28 23.09 9.96
N THR A 155 -15.70 21.91 9.50
CA THR A 155 -16.31 20.86 10.34
C THR A 155 -15.57 19.53 10.17
N GLY A 156 -15.69 18.66 11.17
CA GLY A 156 -15.12 17.32 11.12
C GLY A 156 -15.65 16.45 9.98
N GLU A 157 -16.96 16.54 9.71
CA GLU A 157 -17.61 15.82 8.61
C GLU A 157 -17.06 16.25 7.25
N GLN A 158 -16.87 17.55 7.03
CA GLN A 158 -16.25 18.06 5.80
C GLN A 158 -14.84 17.49 5.62
N LEU A 159 -14.04 17.46 6.68
CA LEU A 159 -12.70 16.87 6.63
C LEU A 159 -12.76 15.39 6.23
N VAL A 160 -13.65 14.62 6.85
CA VAL A 160 -13.83 13.18 6.54
C VAL A 160 -14.27 12.98 5.09
N VAL A 161 -15.22 13.77 4.58
CA VAL A 161 -15.67 13.70 3.18
C VAL A 161 -14.52 14.02 2.22
N PHE A 162 -13.76 15.09 2.47
CA PHE A 162 -12.62 15.43 1.61
C PHE A 162 -11.51 14.36 1.67
N ARG A 163 -11.29 13.72 2.82
CA ARG A 163 -10.36 12.59 2.95
C ARG A 163 -10.84 11.34 2.21
N ALA A 164 -12.15 11.09 2.21
CA ALA A 164 -12.77 10.03 1.42
C ALA A 164 -12.54 10.28 -0.09
N LEU A 165 -12.77 11.52 -0.54
CA LEU A 165 -12.54 11.90 -1.93
C LEU A 165 -11.05 11.86 -2.33
N GLN A 166 -10.13 12.19 -1.40
CA GLN A 166 -8.70 11.97 -1.62
C GLN A 166 -8.35 10.50 -1.81
N GLY A 167 -8.96 9.59 -1.06
CA GLY A 167 -8.71 8.15 -1.24
C GLY A 167 -9.19 7.66 -2.60
N VAL A 168 -10.35 8.13 -3.09
CA VAL A 168 -10.79 7.86 -4.47
C VAL A 168 -9.79 8.38 -5.50
N ALA A 169 -9.22 9.57 -5.29
CA ALA A 169 -8.22 10.13 -6.18
C ALA A 169 -6.88 9.36 -6.12
N LEU A 170 -6.49 8.86 -4.94
CA LEU A 170 -5.32 7.98 -4.76
C LEU A 170 -5.50 6.66 -5.53
N ALA A 171 -6.72 6.10 -5.52
CA ALA A 171 -7.03 4.88 -6.27
C ALA A 171 -6.77 5.02 -7.78
N MET A 172 -6.87 6.23 -8.33
CA MET A 172 -6.53 6.53 -9.73
C MET A 172 -5.02 6.58 -9.95
N HIS A 173 -4.30 7.20 -9.02
CA HIS A 173 -2.85 7.37 -9.09
C HIS A 173 -2.09 6.05 -9.03
N LEU A 174 -2.46 5.15 -8.11
CA LEU A 174 -1.71 3.90 -7.86
C LEU A 174 -1.53 3.01 -9.12
N PRO A 175 -2.59 2.58 -9.83
CA PRO A 175 -2.44 1.75 -11.02
C PRO A 175 -1.88 2.54 -12.21
N ALA A 176 -2.26 3.81 -12.37
CA ALA A 176 -1.78 4.64 -13.47
C ALA A 176 -0.26 4.91 -13.38
N SER A 177 0.27 5.10 -12.17
CA SER A 177 1.70 5.24 -11.91
C SER A 177 2.50 4.01 -12.34
N VAL A 178 2.03 2.81 -11.98
CA VAL A 178 2.68 1.56 -12.36
C VAL A 178 2.66 1.39 -13.88
N ALA A 179 1.53 1.67 -14.52
CA ALA A 179 1.37 1.61 -15.97
C ALA A 179 2.24 2.65 -16.72
N LEU A 180 2.42 3.85 -16.15
CA LEU A 180 3.31 4.87 -16.73
C LEU A 180 4.78 4.45 -16.67
N ILE A 181 5.26 3.94 -15.52
CA ILE A 181 6.64 3.47 -15.41
C ILE A 181 6.88 2.25 -16.29
N SER A 182 5.94 1.30 -16.31
CA SER A 182 6.05 0.11 -17.16
C SER A 182 5.91 0.41 -18.65
N GLY A 183 5.17 1.45 -19.04
CA GLY A 183 5.01 1.85 -20.43
C GLY A 183 6.14 2.74 -20.96
N ALA A 184 6.69 3.62 -20.11
CA ALA A 184 7.64 4.64 -20.54
C ALA A 184 9.10 4.29 -20.29
N VAL A 185 9.40 3.44 -19.30
CA VAL A 185 10.77 3.10 -18.93
C VAL A 185 11.14 1.73 -19.52
N PRO A 186 12.24 1.61 -20.29
CA PRO A 186 12.69 0.33 -20.82
C PRO A 186 12.91 -0.74 -19.73
N SER A 187 12.62 -2.00 -20.04
CA SER A 187 12.86 -3.13 -19.15
C SER A 187 14.33 -3.23 -18.73
N GLY A 188 14.57 -3.60 -17.46
CA GLY A 188 15.91 -3.73 -16.88
C GLY A 188 16.12 -2.81 -15.68
N ARG A 189 17.37 -2.39 -15.46
CA ARG A 189 17.77 -1.66 -14.23
C ARG A 189 17.00 -0.35 -14.02
N ALA A 190 16.71 0.39 -15.10
CA ALA A 190 16.00 1.68 -15.01
C ALA A 190 14.54 1.51 -14.54
N ARG A 191 13.81 0.52 -15.07
CA ARG A 191 12.43 0.24 -14.65
C ARG A 191 12.37 -0.28 -13.21
N ASN A 192 13.31 -1.14 -12.82
CA ASN A 192 13.40 -1.64 -11.44
C ASN A 192 13.67 -0.49 -10.46
N LEU A 193 14.56 0.45 -10.83
CA LEU A 193 14.77 1.67 -10.06
C LEU A 193 13.49 2.51 -9.98
N GLY A 194 12.73 2.62 -11.08
CA GLY A 194 11.45 3.31 -11.10
C GLY A 194 10.44 2.75 -10.09
N PHE A 195 10.26 1.42 -10.06
CA PHE A 195 9.39 0.78 -9.09
C PHE A 195 9.92 0.88 -7.65
N ALA A 196 11.24 0.84 -7.45
CA ALA A 196 11.85 1.06 -6.15
C ALA A 196 11.59 2.50 -5.65
N CYS A 197 11.70 3.52 -6.51
CA CYS A 197 11.37 4.90 -6.18
C CYS A 197 9.88 5.06 -5.84
N LEU A 198 8.98 4.43 -6.61
CA LEU A 198 7.54 4.44 -6.32
C LEU A 198 7.25 3.84 -4.94
N GLY A 199 7.81 2.67 -4.63
CA GLY A 199 7.60 2.01 -3.33
C GLY A 199 8.20 2.79 -2.16
N PHE A 200 9.39 3.36 -2.34
CA PHE A 200 10.07 4.15 -1.31
C PHE A 200 9.41 5.51 -1.04
N SER A 201 8.70 6.06 -2.03
CA SER A 201 8.09 7.39 -1.90
C SER A 201 7.07 7.50 -0.77
N GLN A 202 6.27 6.45 -0.54
CA GLN A 202 5.21 6.47 0.47
C GLN A 202 5.78 6.49 1.90
N PRO A 203 6.68 5.57 2.32
CA PRO A 203 7.29 5.65 3.65
C PRO A 203 8.08 6.95 3.86
N LEU A 204 8.84 7.40 2.85
CA LEU A 204 9.58 8.66 2.96
C LEU A 204 8.65 9.86 3.13
N GLY A 205 7.57 9.91 2.36
CA GLY A 205 6.53 10.93 2.46
C GLY A 205 5.91 10.98 3.85
N PHE A 206 5.53 9.83 4.38
CA PHE A 206 4.99 9.72 5.73
C PHE A 206 5.98 10.24 6.78
N ALA A 207 7.25 9.83 6.71
CA ALA A 207 8.32 10.26 7.61
C ALA A 207 8.52 11.78 7.65
N VAL A 208 8.67 12.37 6.46
CA VAL A 208 8.80 13.82 6.33
C VAL A 208 7.50 14.50 6.80
N GLY A 209 6.35 13.90 6.50
CA GLY A 209 5.03 14.31 6.99
C GLY A 209 4.98 14.39 8.51
N LEU A 210 5.41 13.36 9.24
CA LEU A 210 5.43 13.36 10.71
C LEU A 210 6.27 14.52 11.25
N VAL A 211 7.52 14.68 10.79
CA VAL A 211 8.44 15.69 11.33
C VAL A 211 8.01 17.10 10.97
N ILE A 212 7.74 17.36 9.69
CA ILE A 212 7.34 18.68 9.22
C ILE A 212 5.98 19.07 9.82
N SER A 213 5.03 18.13 9.94
CA SER A 213 3.75 18.42 10.60
C SER A 213 3.94 18.78 12.06
N GLY A 214 4.79 18.07 12.82
CA GLY A 214 5.10 18.43 14.21
C GLY A 214 5.56 19.88 14.34
N ILE A 215 6.47 20.32 13.48
CA ILE A 215 6.95 21.72 13.44
C ILE A 215 5.83 22.70 13.02
N LEU A 216 5.07 22.34 11.99
CA LEU A 216 4.02 23.18 11.43
C LEU A 216 2.86 23.36 12.40
N ILE A 217 2.46 22.31 13.11
CA ILE A 217 1.38 22.34 14.10
C ILE A 217 1.75 23.29 15.25
N GLU A 218 2.99 23.23 15.75
CA GLU A 218 3.45 24.11 16.83
C GLU A 218 3.55 25.58 16.40
N LYS A 219 3.87 25.89 15.13
CA LYS A 219 4.16 27.26 14.68
C LYS A 219 3.06 27.94 13.86
N ALA A 220 2.44 27.19 12.96
CA ALA A 220 1.53 27.71 11.92
C ALA A 220 0.15 27.02 11.92
N GLY A 221 -0.05 26.03 12.80
CA GLY A 221 -1.25 25.21 12.89
C GLY A 221 -1.32 24.11 11.82
N TRP A 222 -2.20 23.13 12.07
CA TRP A 222 -2.32 21.91 11.25
C TRP A 222 -2.73 22.16 9.80
N ARG A 223 -3.48 23.23 9.52
CA ARG A 223 -3.95 23.58 8.17
C ARG A 223 -2.81 23.83 7.19
N SER A 224 -1.68 24.36 7.68
CA SER A 224 -0.51 24.65 6.86
C SER A 224 0.08 23.42 6.19
N GLY A 225 0.03 22.24 6.84
CA GLY A 225 0.47 20.96 6.24
C GLY A 225 -0.35 20.58 5.01
N PHE A 226 -1.67 20.78 5.07
CA PHE A 226 -2.57 20.56 3.93
C PHE A 226 -2.36 21.57 2.81
N TYR A 227 -2.17 22.85 3.15
CA TYR A 227 -1.88 23.88 2.13
C TYR A 227 -0.57 23.63 1.41
N LEU A 228 0.49 23.23 2.13
CA LEU A 228 1.78 22.89 1.57
C LEU A 228 1.68 21.69 0.63
N SER A 229 1.10 20.58 1.11
CA SER A 229 0.97 19.35 0.33
C SER A 229 0.05 19.54 -0.89
N GLY A 230 -1.13 20.14 -0.68
CA GLY A 230 -2.11 20.37 -1.74
C GLY A 230 -1.61 21.35 -2.80
N GLY A 231 -0.93 22.43 -2.41
CA GLY A 231 -0.30 23.36 -3.34
C GLY A 231 0.80 22.70 -4.17
N ALA A 232 1.66 21.89 -3.53
CA ALA A 232 2.70 21.14 -4.21
C ALA A 232 2.13 20.08 -5.17
N LEU A 233 1.03 19.41 -4.81
CA LEU A 233 0.33 18.46 -5.66
C LEU A 233 -0.27 19.13 -6.90
N LEU A 234 -0.92 20.29 -6.75
CA LEU A 234 -1.46 21.04 -7.89
C LEU A 234 -0.35 21.59 -8.80
N ALA A 235 0.75 22.08 -8.24
CA ALA A 235 1.93 22.46 -9.02
C ALA A 235 2.50 21.26 -9.78
N THR A 236 2.52 20.08 -9.15
CA THR A 236 2.93 18.83 -9.78
C THR A 236 1.95 18.40 -10.87
N ALA A 237 0.64 18.57 -10.69
CA ALA A 237 -0.38 18.29 -11.71
C ALA A 237 -0.16 19.15 -12.97
N ILE A 238 0.13 20.45 -12.77
CA ILE A 238 0.45 21.38 -13.86
C ILE A 238 1.73 20.93 -14.57
N ALA A 239 2.80 20.65 -13.82
CA ALA A 239 4.06 20.15 -14.38
C ALA A 239 3.88 18.81 -15.14
N ALA A 240 3.06 17.91 -14.60
CA ALA A 240 2.78 16.59 -15.15
C ALA A 240 2.15 16.65 -16.55
N VAL A 241 1.46 17.74 -16.91
CA VAL A 241 0.92 17.93 -18.27
C VAL A 241 2.05 17.84 -19.31
N TRP A 242 3.22 18.40 -18.99
CA TRP A 242 4.40 18.38 -19.87
C TRP A 242 5.37 17.24 -19.54
N SER A 243 5.49 16.88 -18.26
CA SER A 243 6.45 15.86 -17.79
C SER A 243 6.02 14.43 -18.08
N LEU A 244 4.71 14.13 -18.08
CA LEU A 244 4.24 12.75 -18.27
C LEU A 244 4.30 12.31 -19.74
N PRO A 245 4.92 11.16 -20.03
CA PRO A 245 5.09 10.66 -21.39
C PRO A 245 3.74 10.32 -22.02
N LYS A 246 3.57 10.72 -23.28
CA LYS A 246 2.42 10.29 -24.10
C LYS A 246 2.64 8.84 -24.52
N LEU A 247 2.02 7.91 -23.82
CA LEU A 247 2.01 6.50 -24.21
C LEU A 247 1.19 6.35 -25.50
N LYS A 248 1.65 5.51 -26.42
CA LYS A 248 0.90 5.16 -27.63
C LYS A 248 -0.26 4.24 -27.25
N THR A 249 -1.40 4.80 -26.88
CA THR A 249 -2.66 4.04 -26.75
C THR A 249 -3.18 3.72 -28.15
N GLY A 250 -3.47 2.44 -28.41
CA GLY A 250 -3.79 1.90 -29.73
C GLY A 250 -5.10 2.37 -30.38
N ALA A 251 -5.75 3.43 -29.90
CA ALA A 251 -6.93 3.96 -30.53
C ALA A 251 -7.05 5.47 -30.33
N HIS A 252 -7.14 6.23 -31.43
CA HIS A 252 -7.73 7.56 -31.46
C HIS A 252 -9.27 7.44 -31.34
N ASP A 253 -9.75 6.73 -30.32
CA ASP A 253 -11.18 6.67 -30.04
C ASP A 253 -11.60 8.04 -29.51
N GLY A 254 -12.67 8.62 -30.06
CA GLY A 254 -13.24 9.85 -29.54
C GLY A 254 -13.68 9.68 -28.07
N VAL A 255 -13.72 10.78 -27.30
CA VAL A 255 -14.10 10.79 -25.87
C VAL A 255 -15.42 10.04 -25.61
N ILE A 256 -16.37 10.13 -26.55
CA ILE A 256 -17.67 9.45 -26.48
C ILE A 256 -17.53 7.93 -26.62
N THR A 257 -16.67 7.45 -27.51
CA THR A 257 -16.39 6.01 -27.72
C THR A 257 -15.68 5.43 -26.50
N LEU A 258 -14.73 6.16 -25.93
CA LEU A 258 -14.05 5.82 -24.68
C LEU A 258 -15.02 5.75 -23.51
N ALA A 259 -15.89 6.76 -23.34
CA ALA A 259 -16.91 6.75 -22.29
C ALA A 259 -17.87 5.55 -22.43
N LYS A 260 -18.25 5.20 -23.66
CA LYS A 260 -19.09 4.03 -23.95
C LYS A 260 -18.37 2.70 -23.66
N LYS A 261 -17.08 2.60 -23.94
CA LYS A 261 -16.24 1.42 -23.58
C LYS A 261 -16.12 1.29 -22.07
N VAL A 262 -15.79 2.38 -21.36
CA VAL A 262 -15.74 2.42 -19.89
C VAL A 262 -17.06 1.99 -19.27
N GLY A 263 -18.19 2.48 -19.78
CA GLY A 263 -19.51 2.06 -19.29
C GLY A 263 -19.85 0.58 -19.51
N LYS A 264 -19.28 -0.05 -20.54
CA LYS A 264 -19.58 -1.45 -20.92
C LYS A 264 -18.61 -2.47 -20.34
N GLU A 265 -17.33 -2.11 -20.26
CA GLU A 265 -16.23 -3.02 -19.91
C GLU A 265 -15.90 -2.99 -18.41
N VAL A 266 -16.04 -1.83 -17.75
CA VAL A 266 -15.86 -1.71 -16.29
C VAL A 266 -17.02 -2.37 -15.56
N ASP A 267 -16.71 -3.17 -14.54
CA ASP A 267 -17.72 -3.81 -13.69
C ASP A 267 -18.19 -2.87 -12.57
N TRP A 268 -19.01 -1.88 -12.93
CA TRP A 268 -19.59 -0.91 -11.99
C TRP A 268 -20.43 -1.58 -10.90
N VAL A 269 -21.16 -2.64 -11.24
CA VAL A 269 -21.99 -3.38 -10.27
C VAL A 269 -21.10 -4.09 -9.25
N GLY A 270 -20.07 -4.79 -9.70
CA GLY A 270 -19.09 -5.42 -8.80
C GLY A 270 -18.43 -4.40 -7.88
N GLY A 271 -18.05 -3.24 -8.43
CA GLY A 271 -17.48 -2.12 -7.67
C GLY A 271 -18.43 -1.52 -6.63
N MET A 272 -19.71 -1.37 -6.96
CA MET A 272 -20.74 -0.89 -6.02
C MET A 272 -21.03 -1.91 -4.92
N ILE A 273 -21.02 -3.22 -5.24
CA ILE A 273 -21.23 -4.27 -4.25
C ILE A 273 -20.08 -4.31 -3.25
N SER A 274 -18.82 -4.36 -3.72
CA SER A 274 -17.66 -4.40 -2.81
C SER A 274 -17.46 -3.07 -2.07
N GLY A 275 -17.47 -1.95 -2.79
CA GLY A 275 -17.29 -0.62 -2.23
C GLY A 275 -18.41 -0.24 -1.27
N GLY A 276 -19.67 -0.50 -1.65
CA GLY A 276 -20.83 -0.28 -0.80
C GLY A 276 -20.84 -1.17 0.45
N GLY A 277 -20.54 -2.46 0.30
CA GLY A 277 -20.44 -3.38 1.44
C GLY A 277 -19.38 -2.93 2.46
N LEU A 278 -18.21 -2.52 1.98
CA LEU A 278 -17.12 -2.04 2.84
C LEU A 278 -17.41 -0.66 3.45
N ALA A 279 -18.04 0.25 2.70
CA ALA A 279 -18.45 1.54 3.22
C ALA A 279 -19.49 1.40 4.34
N ILE A 280 -20.49 0.54 4.15
CA ILE A 280 -21.49 0.23 5.18
C ILE A 280 -20.83 -0.46 6.38
N LEU A 281 -19.91 -1.40 6.16
CA LEU A 281 -19.17 -2.03 7.26
C LEU A 281 -18.41 -1.01 8.10
N ALA A 282 -17.65 -0.13 7.46
CA ALA A 282 -16.88 0.90 8.14
C ALA A 282 -17.79 1.90 8.88
N TYR A 283 -18.92 2.27 8.27
CA TYR A 283 -19.93 3.12 8.89
C TYR A 283 -20.53 2.47 10.15
N VAL A 284 -20.88 1.18 10.07
CA VAL A 284 -21.36 0.40 11.23
C VAL A 284 -20.31 0.38 12.33
N LEU A 285 -19.03 0.12 12.02
CA LEU A 285 -17.96 0.14 13.02
C LEU A 285 -17.81 1.50 13.70
N ALA A 286 -18.12 2.59 13.01
CA ALA A 286 -18.07 3.92 13.61
C ALA A 286 -19.25 4.26 14.49
N ILE A 287 -20.46 3.88 14.10
CA ILE A 287 -21.63 4.02 14.97
C ILE A 287 -21.41 3.18 16.23
N LEU A 288 -20.93 1.95 16.07
CA LEU A 288 -20.58 1.07 17.20
C LEU A 288 -19.46 1.65 18.06
N SER A 289 -18.55 2.44 17.48
CA SER A 289 -17.54 3.18 18.23
C SER A 289 -18.16 4.31 19.07
N ALA A 290 -19.27 4.92 18.61
CA ALA A 290 -19.96 6.00 19.33
C ALA A 290 -20.75 5.48 20.54
N ASP A 291 -21.53 4.43 20.34
CA ASP A 291 -22.31 3.80 21.39
C ASP A 291 -22.49 2.30 21.08
N LEU A 292 -21.93 1.45 21.95
CA LEU A 292 -22.03 -0.01 21.83
C LEU A 292 -23.47 -0.50 22.01
N ALA A 293 -24.34 0.22 22.74
CA ALA A 293 -25.73 -0.15 22.89
C ALA A 293 -26.50 -0.10 21.57
N THR A 294 -26.04 0.73 20.63
CA THR A 294 -26.57 0.83 19.26
C THR A 294 -26.47 -0.48 18.49
N ILE A 295 -25.64 -1.45 18.91
CA ILE A 295 -25.62 -2.79 18.30
C ILE A 295 -26.99 -3.50 18.39
N ARG A 296 -27.80 -3.16 19.40
CA ARG A 296 -29.16 -3.68 19.59
C ARG A 296 -30.21 -2.92 18.77
N SER A 297 -29.84 -1.78 18.17
CA SER A 297 -30.74 -1.04 17.29
C SER A 297 -31.02 -1.85 16.03
N ALA A 298 -32.29 -1.86 15.61
CA ALA A 298 -32.67 -2.51 14.36
C ALA A 298 -31.90 -1.92 13.16
N GLU A 299 -31.63 -0.61 13.17
CA GLU A 299 -30.87 0.08 12.14
C GLU A 299 -29.45 -0.48 11.98
N THR A 300 -28.67 -0.54 13.06
CA THR A 300 -27.29 -1.06 13.01
C THR A 300 -27.26 -2.54 12.61
N ALA A 301 -28.22 -3.33 13.11
CA ALA A 301 -28.35 -4.74 12.72
C ALA A 301 -28.67 -4.89 11.23
N THR A 302 -29.56 -4.06 10.67
CA THR A 302 -29.88 -4.07 9.24
C THR A 302 -28.71 -3.63 8.37
N LEU A 303 -27.96 -2.59 8.76
CA LEU A 303 -26.77 -2.14 8.05
C LEU A 303 -25.66 -3.18 8.09
N LEU A 304 -25.44 -3.83 9.23
CA LEU A 304 -24.48 -4.91 9.35
C LEU A 304 -24.87 -6.12 8.50
N ALA A 305 -26.14 -6.53 8.55
CA ALA A 305 -26.65 -7.62 7.71
C ALA A 305 -26.53 -7.28 6.22
N LEU A 306 -26.86 -6.06 5.81
CA LEU A 306 -26.72 -5.58 4.43
C LEU A 306 -25.26 -5.60 3.98
N SER A 307 -24.34 -5.12 4.82
CA SER A 307 -22.90 -5.19 4.55
C SER A 307 -22.43 -6.64 4.34
N ILE A 308 -22.80 -7.57 5.24
CA ILE A 308 -22.46 -8.98 5.12
C ILE A 308 -23.05 -9.57 3.83
N VAL A 309 -24.31 -9.28 3.51
CA VAL A 309 -24.98 -9.74 2.28
C VAL A 309 -24.25 -9.22 1.04
N LEU A 310 -23.87 -7.94 0.99
CA LEU A 310 -23.13 -7.36 -0.13
C LEU A 310 -21.74 -8.00 -0.28
N LEU A 311 -21.01 -8.18 0.82
CA LEU A 311 -19.69 -8.81 0.81
C LEU A 311 -19.75 -10.28 0.35
N LEU A 312 -20.79 -11.02 0.73
CA LEU A 312 -21.03 -12.40 0.27
C LEU A 312 -21.58 -12.45 -1.17
N ALA A 313 -22.32 -11.44 -1.60
CA ALA A 313 -22.80 -11.32 -2.98
C ALA A 313 -21.65 -11.02 -3.96
N PHE A 314 -20.56 -10.39 -3.52
CA PHE A 314 -19.43 -10.05 -4.38
C PHE A 314 -18.77 -11.28 -5.04
N PRO A 315 -18.38 -12.35 -4.31
CA PRO A 315 -17.90 -13.58 -4.93
C PRO A 315 -18.92 -14.23 -5.89
N ALA A 316 -20.21 -14.18 -5.55
CA ALA A 316 -21.27 -14.74 -6.40
C ALA A 316 -21.41 -13.94 -7.72
N TRP A 317 -21.32 -12.61 -7.64
CA TRP A 317 -21.30 -11.73 -8.81
C TRP A 317 -20.09 -11.98 -9.70
N MET A 318 -18.90 -12.10 -9.10
CA MET A 318 -17.67 -12.43 -9.84
C MET A 318 -17.76 -13.80 -10.53
N TYR A 319 -18.38 -14.78 -9.86
CA TYR A 319 -18.64 -16.09 -10.46
C TYR A 319 -19.58 -16.00 -11.67
N TYR A 320 -20.65 -15.20 -11.56
CA TYR A 320 -21.56 -14.94 -12.68
C TYR A 320 -20.86 -14.26 -13.85
N ARG A 321 -20.04 -13.22 -13.59
CA ARG A 321 -19.26 -12.51 -14.63
C ARG A 321 -18.29 -13.46 -15.36
N GLU A 322 -17.59 -14.32 -14.62
CA GLU A 322 -16.71 -15.34 -15.20
C GLU A 322 -17.48 -16.32 -16.11
N ARG A 323 -18.67 -16.80 -15.67
CA ARG A 323 -19.49 -17.71 -16.48
C ARG A 323 -19.99 -17.07 -17.79
N VAL A 324 -20.27 -15.78 -17.77
CA VAL A 324 -20.77 -15.02 -18.93
C VAL A 324 -19.62 -14.49 -19.80
N ASN A 325 -18.36 -14.89 -19.54
CA ASN A 325 -17.15 -14.45 -20.25
C ASN A 325 -17.00 -12.91 -20.28
N LYS A 326 -17.43 -12.22 -19.22
CA LYS A 326 -17.23 -10.78 -19.05
C LYS A 326 -16.02 -10.53 -18.14
N PRO A 327 -15.29 -9.41 -18.31
CA PRO A 327 -14.17 -9.08 -17.45
C PRO A 327 -14.64 -8.98 -15.99
N ALA A 328 -14.03 -9.75 -15.10
CA ALA A 328 -14.30 -9.71 -13.66
C ALA A 328 -13.23 -8.85 -12.98
N LEU A 329 -13.62 -8.00 -12.02
CA LEU A 329 -12.67 -7.19 -11.25
C LEU A 329 -11.70 -8.06 -10.45
N VAL A 330 -12.21 -9.15 -9.86
CA VAL A 330 -11.40 -10.13 -9.12
C VAL A 330 -11.85 -11.54 -9.52
N PRO A 331 -11.10 -12.22 -10.40
CA PRO A 331 -11.38 -13.61 -10.72
C PRO A 331 -11.35 -14.49 -9.49
N ASN A 332 -12.38 -15.30 -9.28
CA ASN A 332 -12.50 -16.18 -8.11
C ASN A 332 -11.41 -17.27 -8.10
N LYS A 333 -10.80 -17.53 -9.26
CA LYS A 333 -9.65 -18.42 -9.40
C LYS A 333 -8.42 -17.95 -8.60
N LEU A 334 -8.26 -16.64 -8.38
CA LEU A 334 -7.17 -16.09 -7.56
C LEU A 334 -7.24 -16.63 -6.12
N TRP A 335 -8.44 -16.63 -5.53
CA TRP A 335 -8.69 -17.08 -4.16
C TRP A 335 -8.55 -18.60 -3.95
N ARG A 336 -8.53 -19.38 -5.04
CA ARG A 336 -8.25 -20.83 -4.94
C ARG A 336 -6.78 -21.12 -4.65
N ASN A 337 -5.89 -20.17 -4.94
CA ASN A 337 -4.49 -20.28 -4.58
C ASN A 337 -4.33 -19.98 -3.07
N ILE A 338 -4.08 -21.03 -2.28
CA ILE A 338 -3.96 -20.94 -0.81
C ILE A 338 -2.81 -20.00 -0.39
N PRO A 339 -1.58 -20.11 -0.93
CA PRO A 339 -0.52 -19.13 -0.67
C PRO A 339 -0.96 -17.68 -0.90
N PHE A 340 -1.56 -17.38 -2.06
CA PHE A 340 -2.00 -16.02 -2.37
C PHE A 340 -3.07 -15.52 -1.38
N THR A 341 -4.11 -16.33 -1.13
CA THR A 341 -5.19 -15.97 -0.22
C THR A 341 -4.70 -15.74 1.20
N SER A 342 -3.78 -16.59 1.66
CA SER A 342 -3.17 -16.46 2.99
C SER A 342 -2.35 -15.17 3.08
N THR A 343 -1.54 -14.86 2.07
CA THR A 343 -0.78 -13.60 2.00
C THR A 343 -1.71 -12.38 1.96
N CYS A 344 -2.85 -12.44 1.26
CA CYS A 344 -3.85 -11.38 1.27
C CYS A 344 -4.46 -11.16 2.68
N ILE A 345 -4.86 -12.22 3.39
CA ILE A 345 -5.41 -12.06 4.75
C ILE A 345 -4.34 -11.48 5.69
N MET A 346 -3.11 -11.97 5.58
CA MET A 346 -2.01 -11.50 6.41
C MET A 346 -1.66 -10.04 6.11
N VAL A 347 -1.66 -9.59 4.84
CA VAL A 347 -1.33 -8.20 4.51
C VAL A 347 -2.40 -7.26 5.05
N ALA A 348 -3.67 -7.67 5.01
CA ALA A 348 -4.73 -6.90 5.62
C ALA A 348 -4.51 -6.72 7.14
N LEU A 349 -4.20 -7.81 7.86
CA LEU A 349 -3.93 -7.75 9.29
C LEU A 349 -2.69 -6.91 9.61
N SER A 350 -1.57 -7.14 8.91
CA SER A 350 -0.31 -6.45 9.17
C SER A 350 -0.38 -4.95 8.85
N TYR A 351 -1.01 -4.54 7.74
CA TYR A 351 -1.21 -3.11 7.44
C TYR A 351 -2.23 -2.46 8.39
N GLY A 352 -3.24 -3.20 8.82
CA GLY A 352 -4.17 -2.76 9.86
C GLY A 352 -3.46 -2.48 11.18
N VAL A 353 -2.58 -3.39 11.62
CA VAL A 353 -1.77 -3.21 12.82
C VAL A 353 -0.79 -2.05 12.65
N MET A 354 -0.07 -1.95 11.53
CA MET A 354 0.91 -0.88 11.27
C MET A 354 0.27 0.52 11.36
N ASN A 355 -0.86 0.72 10.71
CA ASN A 355 -1.52 2.03 10.73
C ASN A 355 -2.17 2.34 12.09
N SER A 356 -2.66 1.30 12.79
CA SER A 356 -3.21 1.44 14.14
C SER A 356 -2.12 1.73 15.17
N ILE A 357 -0.99 1.02 15.16
CA ILE A 357 0.10 1.23 16.12
C ILE A 357 0.69 2.64 15.97
N GLU A 358 0.86 3.14 14.75
CA GLU A 358 1.34 4.51 14.49
C GLU A 358 0.39 5.56 15.06
N THR A 359 -0.91 5.41 14.79
CA THR A 359 -1.92 6.39 15.22
C THR A 359 -2.14 6.33 16.73
N PHE A 360 -2.34 5.15 17.31
CA PHE A 360 -2.53 5.01 18.76
C PHE A 360 -1.27 5.35 19.55
N SER A 361 -0.06 5.09 19.02
CA SER A 361 1.17 5.55 19.67
C SER A 361 1.27 7.07 19.66
N SER A 362 0.96 7.72 18.53
CA SER A 362 0.89 9.19 18.45
C SER A 362 -0.06 9.76 19.50
N LEU A 363 -1.27 9.19 19.60
CA LEU A 363 -2.27 9.61 20.57
C LEU A 363 -1.84 9.34 22.01
N TYR A 364 -1.18 8.22 22.28
CA TYR A 364 -0.63 7.91 23.59
C TYR A 364 0.41 8.97 24.01
N PHE A 365 1.35 9.30 23.13
CA PHE A 365 2.40 10.27 23.45
C PHE A 365 1.83 11.68 23.68
N GLN A 366 0.86 12.10 22.89
CA GLN A 366 0.27 13.44 22.98
C GLN A 366 -0.79 13.56 24.08
N GLU A 367 -1.73 12.63 24.20
CA GLU A 367 -2.84 12.74 25.16
C GLU A 367 -2.51 12.16 26.56
N ILE A 368 -1.63 11.15 26.66
CA ILE A 368 -1.29 10.53 27.95
C ILE A 368 0.02 11.09 28.50
N GLN A 369 1.10 11.07 27.70
CA GLN A 369 2.39 11.60 28.13
C GLN A 369 2.51 13.12 27.97
N GLN A 370 1.53 13.78 27.36
CA GLN A 370 1.52 15.24 27.15
C GLN A 370 2.77 15.73 26.40
N ALA A 371 3.34 14.88 25.54
CA ALA A 371 4.47 15.22 24.69
C ALA A 371 4.02 16.20 23.60
N THR A 372 4.91 17.11 23.20
CA THR A 372 4.59 18.05 22.12
C THR A 372 4.45 17.30 20.78
N PRO A 373 3.75 17.89 19.79
CA PRO A 373 3.64 17.31 18.45
C PRO A 373 5.01 17.00 17.84
N LEU A 374 5.99 17.89 17.96
CA LEU A 374 7.35 17.66 17.45
C LEU A 374 8.04 16.48 18.14
N THR A 375 7.98 16.41 19.46
CA THR A 375 8.58 15.29 20.22
C THR A 375 7.92 13.97 19.84
N THR A 376 6.60 13.95 19.68
CA THR A 376 5.85 12.77 19.24
C THR A 376 6.30 12.31 17.85
N SER A 377 6.49 13.24 16.90
CA SER A 377 7.03 12.92 15.58
C SER A 377 8.39 12.24 15.66
N LEU A 378 9.28 12.75 16.52
CA LEU A 378 10.62 12.15 16.73
C LEU A 378 10.54 10.76 17.37
N TYR A 379 9.57 10.52 18.25
CA TYR A 379 9.33 9.21 18.84
C TYR A 379 8.84 8.18 17.82
N LEU A 380 8.14 8.59 16.76
CA LEU A 380 7.69 7.66 15.72
C LEU A 380 8.73 7.39 14.61
N LEU A 381 9.77 8.22 14.49
CA LEU A 381 10.79 8.07 13.45
C LEU A 381 11.53 6.72 13.40
N PRO A 382 11.81 6.02 14.52
CA PRO A 382 12.51 4.73 14.47
C PRO A 382 11.77 3.66 13.67
N ASN A 383 10.44 3.72 13.63
CA ASN A 383 9.62 2.86 12.76
C ASN A 383 10.07 3.00 11.30
N LEU A 384 10.22 4.23 10.83
CA LEU A 384 10.57 4.51 9.43
C LEU A 384 12.01 4.15 9.09
N ALA A 385 12.95 4.46 9.98
CA ALA A 385 14.34 4.05 9.81
C ALA A 385 14.46 2.52 9.70
N THR A 386 13.70 1.80 10.52
CA THR A 386 13.67 0.34 10.51
C THR A 386 13.02 -0.21 9.25
N GLY A 387 11.90 0.37 8.80
CA GLY A 387 11.23 -0.06 7.58
C GLY A 387 12.09 0.11 6.31
N VAL A 388 12.81 1.23 6.19
CA VAL A 388 13.76 1.44 5.09
C VAL A 388 14.89 0.41 5.13
N LEU A 389 15.47 0.17 6.32
CA LEU A 389 16.52 -0.82 6.50
C LEU A 389 16.01 -2.23 6.15
N LEU A 390 14.79 -2.58 6.56
CA LEU A 390 14.18 -3.87 6.28
C LEU A 390 13.96 -4.09 4.79
N ASN A 391 13.46 -3.10 4.05
CA ASN A 391 13.28 -3.22 2.61
C ASN A 391 14.62 -3.53 1.88
N VAL A 392 15.74 -2.95 2.33
CA VAL A 392 17.07 -3.24 1.78
C VAL A 392 17.54 -4.66 2.18
N LEU A 393 17.37 -5.04 3.44
CA LEU A 393 17.80 -6.36 3.94
C LEU A 393 16.99 -7.50 3.33
N VAL A 394 15.66 -7.36 3.27
CA VAL A 394 14.78 -8.37 2.69
C VAL A 394 15.10 -8.53 1.20
N GLY A 395 15.25 -7.43 0.45
CA GLY A 395 15.61 -7.51 -0.97
C GLY A 395 16.93 -8.25 -1.24
N THR A 396 17.87 -8.23 -0.30
CA THR A 396 19.16 -8.93 -0.43
C THR A 396 19.13 -10.37 0.06
N PHE A 397 18.34 -10.72 1.08
CA PHE A 397 18.34 -12.06 1.69
C PHE A 397 17.13 -12.94 1.33
N VAL A 398 16.09 -12.40 0.69
CA VAL A 398 14.82 -13.11 0.42
C VAL A 398 15.00 -14.42 -0.36
N HIS A 399 15.97 -14.48 -1.27
CA HIS A 399 16.26 -15.69 -2.06
C HIS A 399 16.88 -16.84 -1.25
N LYS A 400 17.41 -16.56 -0.04
CA LYS A 400 18.11 -17.55 0.79
C LYS A 400 17.20 -18.23 1.81
N ILE A 401 16.12 -17.56 2.21
CA ILE A 401 15.25 -17.98 3.32
C ILE A 401 13.86 -18.32 2.77
N PRO A 402 13.25 -19.47 3.14
CA PRO A 402 11.89 -19.77 2.73
C PRO A 402 10.89 -18.72 3.24
N ALA A 403 9.90 -18.37 2.41
CA ALA A 403 8.93 -17.31 2.71
C ALA A 403 8.18 -17.55 4.03
N LEU A 404 7.85 -18.81 4.35
CA LEU A 404 7.22 -19.19 5.61
C LEU A 404 7.97 -18.65 6.83
N TYR A 405 9.29 -18.88 6.91
CA TYR A 405 10.09 -18.46 8.05
C TYR A 405 10.24 -16.94 8.08
N LEU A 406 10.50 -16.33 6.92
CA LEU A 406 10.71 -14.89 6.83
C LEU A 406 9.48 -14.11 7.32
N VAL A 407 8.29 -14.53 6.88
CA VAL A 407 7.03 -13.87 7.25
C VAL A 407 6.59 -14.21 8.68
N SER A 408 6.77 -15.46 9.14
CA SER A 408 6.38 -15.84 10.50
C SER A 408 7.26 -15.14 11.55
N ILE A 409 8.58 -15.08 11.31
CA ILE A 409 9.52 -14.41 12.22
C ILE A 409 9.23 -12.91 12.25
N SER A 410 8.99 -12.28 11.09
CA SER A 410 8.68 -10.85 11.04
C SER A 410 7.35 -10.52 11.72
N ALA A 411 6.33 -11.39 11.61
CA ALA A 411 5.07 -11.25 12.32
C ALA A 411 5.23 -11.40 13.85
N VAL A 412 6.07 -12.34 14.31
CA VAL A 412 6.40 -12.47 15.74
C VAL A 412 7.12 -11.22 16.26
N ILE A 413 8.12 -10.70 15.53
CA ILE A 413 8.83 -9.48 15.94
C ILE A 413 7.86 -8.30 15.98
N CYS A 414 7.00 -8.16 14.98
CA CYS A 414 5.98 -7.11 14.95
C CYS A 414 4.98 -7.23 16.11
N SER A 415 4.64 -8.44 16.56
CA SER A 415 3.77 -8.65 17.74
C SER A 415 4.37 -8.09 19.05
N ILE A 416 5.70 -7.97 19.14
CA ILE A 416 6.37 -7.38 20.31
C ILE A 416 6.01 -5.89 20.42
N SER A 417 5.84 -5.18 19.29
CA SER A 417 5.51 -3.76 19.28
C SER A 417 4.23 -3.40 20.05
N PRO A 418 3.04 -3.92 19.69
CA PRO A 418 1.82 -3.65 20.44
C PRO A 418 1.88 -4.23 21.85
N LEU A 419 2.57 -5.34 22.09
CA LEU A 419 2.74 -5.89 23.44
C LEU A 419 3.48 -4.90 24.35
N LEU A 420 4.60 -4.34 23.90
CA LEU A 420 5.36 -3.36 24.67
C LEU A 420 4.55 -2.09 24.95
N MET A 421 3.79 -1.59 23.96
CA MET A 421 2.90 -0.44 24.16
C MET A 421 1.74 -0.75 25.12
N ALA A 422 1.23 -1.98 25.15
CA ALA A 422 0.14 -2.38 26.04
C ALA A 422 0.54 -2.39 27.53
N VAL A 423 1.79 -2.74 27.85
CA VAL A 423 2.28 -2.82 29.24
C VAL A 423 2.93 -1.52 29.70
N MET A 424 3.14 -0.57 28.79
CA MET A 424 3.87 0.66 29.08
C MET A 424 3.21 1.49 30.18
N ASP A 425 4.03 1.96 31.13
CA ASP A 425 3.64 2.93 32.15
C ASP A 425 3.90 4.36 31.63
N PRO A 426 2.95 5.31 31.81
CA PRO A 426 3.14 6.70 31.41
C PRO A 426 4.38 7.38 32.00
N SER A 427 4.81 6.98 33.20
CA SER A 427 5.95 7.57 33.91
C SER A 427 7.32 7.19 33.35
N TRP A 428 7.38 6.16 32.50
CA TRP A 428 8.65 5.65 31.99
C TRP A 428 9.23 6.50 30.87
N ASN A 429 10.56 6.55 30.81
CA ASN A 429 11.27 7.21 29.73
C ASN A 429 11.07 6.46 28.40
N TYR A 430 11.02 7.21 27.30
CA TYR A 430 10.84 6.73 25.94
C TYR A 430 11.76 5.55 25.55
N PHE A 431 13.02 5.59 25.97
CA PHE A 431 14.01 4.56 25.63
C PHE A 431 13.78 3.20 26.32
N TYR A 432 12.87 3.14 27.30
CA TYR A 432 12.64 1.91 28.05
C TYR A 432 11.85 0.88 27.23
N LEU A 433 10.64 1.24 26.79
CA LEU A 433 9.79 0.35 25.98
C LEU A 433 9.34 0.99 24.65
N ALA A 434 8.98 2.27 24.64
CA ALA A 434 8.43 2.94 23.46
C ALA A 434 9.38 2.89 22.25
N PHE A 435 10.68 3.16 22.45
CA PHE A 435 11.67 3.09 21.38
C PHE A 435 11.70 1.71 20.70
N TRP A 436 11.76 0.64 21.50
CA TRP A 436 11.78 -0.73 20.99
C TRP A 436 10.45 -1.12 20.34
N ALA A 437 9.34 -0.62 20.86
CA ALA A 437 8.04 -0.81 20.23
C ALA A 437 8.01 -0.22 18.82
N GLN A 438 8.50 1.00 18.63
CA GLN A 438 8.54 1.65 17.31
C GLN A 438 9.51 0.95 16.35
N VAL A 439 10.64 0.46 16.84
CA VAL A 439 11.59 -0.33 16.02
C VAL A 439 10.94 -1.64 15.53
N CYS A 440 10.16 -2.32 16.37
CA CYS A 440 9.54 -3.59 16.01
C CYS A 440 8.28 -3.45 15.11
N ALA A 441 7.63 -2.28 15.08
CA ALA A 441 6.36 -2.05 14.40
C ALA A 441 6.33 -2.43 12.89
N PRO A 442 7.29 -2.00 12.04
CA PRO A 442 7.18 -2.18 10.58
C PRO A 442 7.49 -3.60 10.08
N PHE A 443 8.08 -4.45 10.94
CA PHE A 443 8.67 -5.73 10.53
C PHE A 443 7.72 -6.60 9.71
N SER A 444 6.46 -6.74 10.14
CA SER A 444 5.53 -7.61 9.43
C SER A 444 5.08 -7.03 8.10
N ALA A 445 4.64 -5.77 8.09
CA ALA A 445 4.05 -5.14 6.92
C ALA A 445 5.04 -5.05 5.75
N ASP A 446 6.28 -4.60 6.00
CA ASP A 446 7.29 -4.40 4.95
C ASP A 446 7.80 -5.72 4.38
N VAL A 447 8.09 -6.70 5.25
CA VAL A 447 8.53 -8.04 4.84
C VAL A 447 7.42 -8.71 4.03
N LEU A 448 6.17 -8.64 4.50
CA LEU A 448 5.04 -9.29 3.86
C LEU A 448 4.67 -8.62 2.54
N PHE A 449 4.81 -7.30 2.42
CA PHE A 449 4.61 -6.62 1.15
C PHE A 449 5.60 -7.11 0.10
N THR A 450 6.88 -7.19 0.46
CA THR A 450 7.93 -7.68 -0.44
C THR A 450 7.73 -9.15 -0.81
N VAL A 451 7.54 -10.02 0.18
CA VAL A 451 7.34 -11.46 -0.04
C VAL A 451 6.03 -11.73 -0.79
N GLY A 452 4.98 -10.98 -0.50
CA GLY A 452 3.68 -11.12 -1.13
C GLY A 452 3.72 -10.84 -2.63
N LEU A 453 4.45 -9.80 -3.06
CA LEU A 453 4.66 -9.51 -4.48
C LEU A 453 5.46 -10.61 -5.20
N ILE A 454 6.41 -11.25 -4.52
CA ILE A 454 7.14 -12.39 -5.11
C ILE A 454 6.22 -13.62 -5.18
N ILE A 455 5.41 -13.89 -4.15
CA ILE A 455 4.40 -14.95 -4.19
C ILE A 455 3.43 -14.74 -5.35
N VAL A 456 2.97 -13.50 -5.59
CA VAL A 456 2.14 -13.16 -6.76
C VAL A 456 2.86 -13.49 -8.07
N SER A 457 4.13 -13.11 -8.18
CA SER A 457 4.93 -13.34 -9.38
C SER A 457 5.18 -14.84 -9.64
N ASP A 458 5.42 -15.62 -8.58
CA ASP A 458 5.74 -17.06 -8.68
C ASP A 458 4.49 -17.95 -8.91
N ASN A 459 3.29 -17.47 -8.54
CA ASN A 459 2.05 -18.26 -8.58
C ASN A 459 1.12 -17.94 -9.75
N PHE A 460 1.32 -16.80 -10.42
CA PHE A 460 0.47 -16.35 -11.52
C PHE A 460 1.28 -16.10 -12.80
N LEU A 461 0.63 -16.31 -13.94
CA LEU A 461 1.19 -16.00 -15.26
C LEU A 461 1.31 -14.48 -15.43
N GLU A 462 2.24 -14.00 -16.26
CA GLU A 462 2.52 -12.57 -16.49
C GLU A 462 1.25 -11.73 -16.76
N ARG A 463 0.28 -12.29 -17.47
CA ARG A 463 -1.00 -11.62 -17.77
C ARG A 463 -1.85 -11.35 -16.52
N ASP A 464 -1.82 -12.25 -15.54
CA ASP A 464 -2.67 -12.21 -14.35
C ASP A 464 -1.92 -11.60 -13.14
N GLN A 465 -0.58 -11.46 -13.20
CA GLN A 465 0.25 -10.89 -12.14
C GLN A 465 -0.12 -9.44 -11.81
N ALA A 466 -0.37 -8.59 -12.82
CA ALA A 466 -0.76 -7.21 -12.61
C ALA A 466 -2.08 -7.10 -11.83
N LEU A 467 -3.05 -7.96 -12.17
CA LEU A 467 -4.33 -8.05 -11.49
C LEU A 467 -4.19 -8.57 -10.06
N ALA A 468 -3.45 -9.65 -9.86
CA ALA A 468 -3.20 -10.22 -8.54
C ALA A 468 -2.45 -9.23 -7.62
N GLY A 469 -1.49 -8.47 -8.16
CA GLY A 469 -0.80 -7.40 -7.44
C GLY A 469 -1.71 -6.22 -7.09
N ALA A 470 -2.65 -5.87 -7.97
CA ALA A 470 -3.66 -4.86 -7.70
C ALA A 470 -4.63 -5.31 -6.59
N VAL A 471 -5.08 -6.56 -6.62
CA VAL A 471 -5.90 -7.17 -5.54
C VAL A 471 -5.13 -7.22 -4.22
N PHE A 472 -3.85 -7.58 -4.25
CA PHE A 472 -3.00 -7.57 -3.05
C PHE A 472 -2.91 -6.16 -2.42
N ASN A 473 -2.68 -5.13 -3.23
CA ASN A 473 -2.67 -3.74 -2.76
C ASN A 473 -4.05 -3.28 -2.26
N MET A 474 -5.12 -3.66 -2.96
CA MET A 474 -6.50 -3.36 -2.56
C MET A 474 -6.78 -3.89 -1.14
N VAL A 475 -6.40 -5.14 -0.89
CA VAL A 475 -6.57 -5.81 0.41
C VAL A 475 -5.72 -5.14 1.50
N ALA A 476 -4.50 -4.70 1.19
CA ALA A 476 -3.67 -3.94 2.13
C ALA A 476 -4.34 -2.61 2.55
N GLN A 477 -4.91 -1.87 1.60
CA GLN A 477 -5.62 -0.60 1.86
C GLN A 477 -6.90 -0.81 2.69
N PHE A 478 -7.63 -1.90 2.43
CA PHE A 478 -8.76 -2.26 3.28
C PHE A 478 -8.35 -2.66 4.68
N GLY A 479 -7.28 -3.45 4.80
CA GLY A 479 -6.73 -3.87 6.09
C GLY A 479 -6.35 -2.68 6.95
N MET A 480 -5.69 -1.69 6.36
CA MET A 480 -5.35 -0.41 7.01
C MET A 480 -6.58 0.23 7.69
N SER A 481 -7.67 0.37 6.95
CA SER A 481 -8.89 1.01 7.45
C SER A 481 -9.66 0.15 8.47
N LEU A 482 -9.89 -1.12 8.13
CA LEU A 482 -10.65 -2.04 8.98
C LEU A 482 -9.93 -2.31 10.31
N GLY A 483 -8.60 -2.45 10.27
CA GLY A 483 -7.76 -2.64 11.44
C GLY A 483 -7.90 -1.47 12.41
N MET A 484 -7.79 -0.24 11.92
CA MET A 484 -7.95 0.96 12.73
C MET A 484 -9.35 1.09 13.31
N GLY A 485 -10.40 0.90 12.48
CA GLY A 485 -11.79 0.96 12.93
C GLY A 485 -12.09 -0.06 14.03
N SER A 486 -11.61 -1.30 13.88
CA SER A 486 -11.78 -2.32 14.91
C SER A 486 -11.07 -1.99 16.23
N CYS A 487 -9.85 -1.43 16.17
CA CYS A 487 -9.11 -0.99 17.35
C CYS A 487 -9.83 0.17 18.06
N GLN A 488 -10.47 1.07 17.30
CA GLN A 488 -11.28 2.17 17.85
C GLN A 488 -12.51 1.67 18.59
N VAL A 489 -13.26 0.73 18.00
CA VAL A 489 -14.43 0.12 18.64
C VAL A 489 -14.04 -0.52 19.98
N VAL A 490 -12.91 -1.23 20.01
CA VAL A 490 -12.43 -1.86 21.25
C VAL A 490 -12.00 -0.82 22.28
N ALA A 491 -11.26 0.22 21.89
CA ALA A 491 -10.86 1.30 22.80
C ALA A 491 -12.08 1.96 23.47
N LEU A 492 -13.05 2.39 22.65
CA LEU A 492 -14.23 3.09 23.15
C LEU A 492 -15.19 2.17 23.90
N GLY A 493 -15.26 0.89 23.52
CA GLY A 493 -16.00 -0.12 24.28
C GLY A 493 -15.50 -0.29 25.72
N VAL A 494 -14.19 -0.27 25.92
CA VAL A 494 -13.60 -0.33 27.27
C VAL A 494 -13.81 0.96 28.04
N ILE A 495 -13.69 2.13 27.38
CA ILE A 495 -13.94 3.44 28.00
C ILE A 495 -15.42 3.56 28.43
N GLY A 496 -16.37 3.12 27.60
CA GLY A 496 -17.81 3.21 27.89
C GLY A 496 -18.32 2.20 28.92
N SER A 497 -17.68 1.03 29.04
CA SER A 497 -18.08 -0.02 29.99
C SER A 497 -17.92 0.43 31.45
N ASP A 498 -16.84 1.15 31.78
CA ASP A 498 -16.57 1.64 33.15
C ASP A 498 -17.61 2.67 33.62
N LYS A 499 -18.09 3.55 32.73
CA LYS A 499 -19.15 4.52 33.04
C LYS A 499 -20.47 3.85 33.44
N SER A 500 -20.83 2.76 32.77
CA SER A 500 -22.07 2.01 33.09
C SER A 500 -22.01 1.28 34.44
N SER A 501 -20.82 0.91 34.91
CA SER A 501 -20.61 0.25 36.21
C SER A 501 -20.50 1.21 37.39
N ASN A 502 -20.20 2.50 37.16
CA ASN A 502 -20.02 3.49 38.23
C ASN A 502 -21.22 4.42 38.42
N ASP A 503 -22.24 4.38 37.55
CA ASP A 503 -23.40 5.27 37.60
C ASP A 503 -24.54 4.75 38.51
N GLY A 504 -24.17 4.43 39.76
CA GLY A 504 -25.09 4.28 40.89
C GLY A 504 -25.24 5.57 41.71
N GLY A 505 -24.74 6.73 41.22
CA GLY A 505 -24.70 7.97 41.99
C GLY A 505 -24.70 9.22 41.13
N SER A 506 -25.88 9.83 41.01
CA SER A 506 -26.19 11.21 40.61
C SER A 506 -25.01 12.15 40.27
N GLY A 507 -24.92 12.56 39.01
CA GLY A 507 -24.18 13.77 38.61
C GLY A 507 -24.20 14.00 37.10
N HIS A 508 -25.02 14.96 36.63
CA HIS A 508 -24.83 15.59 35.32
C HIS A 508 -23.48 16.33 35.35
N GLY A 509 -22.41 15.65 34.95
CA GLY A 509 -21.06 16.19 34.79
C GLY A 509 -20.68 16.27 33.32
N ASP A 510 -20.27 17.46 32.91
CA ASP A 510 -19.82 17.88 31.58
C ASP A 510 -19.10 16.79 30.76
N SER A 511 -19.59 16.53 29.55
CA SER A 511 -19.14 15.46 28.64
C SER A 511 -17.81 15.74 27.93
N SER A 512 -16.93 16.57 28.50
CA SER A 512 -15.81 17.18 27.75
C SER A 512 -14.41 16.94 28.32
N THR A 513 -14.24 16.29 29.47
CA THR A 513 -12.91 15.95 30.03
C THR A 513 -12.86 14.50 30.46
N HIS A 514 -12.48 13.61 29.54
CA HIS A 514 -12.21 12.21 29.90
C HIS A 514 -10.94 12.13 30.77
N ASP A 515 -11.03 11.42 31.89
CA ASP A 515 -9.89 11.17 32.78
C ASP A 515 -8.77 10.48 31.97
N PRO A 516 -7.52 10.99 31.96
CA PRO A 516 -6.39 10.35 31.28
C PRO A 516 -6.24 8.85 31.60
N ARG A 517 -6.71 8.42 32.78
CA ARG A 517 -6.70 7.01 33.18
C ARG A 517 -7.67 6.15 32.38
N GLU A 518 -8.86 6.66 32.04
CA GLU A 518 -9.84 5.93 31.21
C GLU A 518 -9.35 5.82 29.77
N LEU A 519 -8.79 6.90 29.22
CA LEU A 519 -8.17 6.91 27.89
C LEU A 519 -7.03 5.89 27.78
N LEU A 520 -6.17 5.82 28.81
CA LEU A 520 -5.09 4.86 28.87
C LEU A 520 -5.60 3.41 28.83
N LYS A 521 -6.69 3.09 29.55
CA LYS A 521 -7.29 1.75 29.49
C LYS A 521 -7.78 1.42 28.08
N GLY A 522 -8.45 2.36 27.41
CA GLY A 522 -8.89 2.21 26.03
C GLY A 522 -7.72 1.94 25.07
N TYR A 523 -6.64 2.72 25.16
CA TYR A 523 -5.45 2.52 24.33
C TYR A 523 -4.75 1.19 24.58
N ARG A 524 -4.65 0.77 25.85
CA ARG A 524 -4.13 -0.57 26.18
C ARG A 524 -4.97 -1.68 25.56
N ALA A 525 -6.29 -1.55 25.56
CA ALA A 525 -7.17 -2.53 24.93
C ALA A 525 -6.97 -2.61 23.40
N SER A 526 -6.77 -1.47 22.73
CA SER A 526 -6.40 -1.44 21.32
C SER A 526 -5.04 -2.10 21.06
N PHE A 527 -4.03 -1.84 21.88
CA PHE A 527 -2.73 -2.49 21.76
C PHE A 527 -2.82 -4.02 21.97
N TRP A 528 -3.61 -4.50 22.93
CA TRP A 528 -3.89 -5.94 23.08
C TRP A 528 -4.61 -6.54 21.87
N THR A 529 -5.51 -5.79 21.25
CA THR A 529 -6.20 -6.21 20.01
C THR A 529 -5.21 -6.35 18.86
N MET A 530 -4.31 -5.38 18.69
CA MET A 530 -3.24 -5.43 17.68
C MET A 530 -2.31 -6.63 17.90
N PHE A 531 -1.97 -6.93 19.16
CA PHE A 531 -1.21 -8.13 19.50
C PHE A 531 -1.95 -9.41 19.06
N GLY A 532 -3.25 -9.51 19.31
CA GLY A 532 -4.09 -10.62 18.86
C GLY A 532 -4.10 -10.77 17.33
N TYR A 533 -4.19 -9.66 16.59
CA TYR A 533 -4.10 -9.67 15.12
C TYR A 533 -2.77 -10.20 14.62
N MET A 534 -1.66 -9.84 15.27
CA MET A 534 -0.35 -10.35 14.90
C MET A 534 -0.18 -11.84 15.20
N LEU A 535 -0.73 -12.34 16.31
CA LEU A 535 -0.75 -13.78 16.59
C LEU A 535 -1.58 -14.54 15.54
N CYS A 536 -2.73 -14.00 15.13
CA CYS A 536 -3.52 -14.57 14.03
C CYS A 536 -2.71 -14.59 12.72
N CYS A 537 -1.98 -13.50 12.43
CA CYS A 537 -1.10 -13.42 11.26
C CYS A 537 -0.03 -14.52 11.29
N VAL A 538 0.58 -14.81 12.46
CA VAL A 538 1.53 -15.93 12.63
C VAL A 538 0.87 -17.28 12.38
N CYS A 539 -0.32 -17.53 12.94
CA CYS A 539 -1.05 -18.77 12.71
C CYS A 539 -1.37 -18.98 11.22
N ILE A 540 -1.82 -17.93 10.53
CA ILE A 540 -2.12 -17.97 9.09
C ILE A 540 -0.85 -18.18 8.28
N ALA A 541 0.27 -17.55 8.64
CA ALA A 541 1.57 -17.78 8.01
C ALA A 541 1.93 -19.28 8.07
N ILE A 542 1.82 -19.86 9.27
CA ILE A 542 2.15 -21.26 9.52
C ILE A 542 1.24 -22.20 8.73
N VAL A 543 -0.07 -21.93 8.63
CA VAL A 543 -0.99 -22.84 7.93
C VAL A 543 -0.92 -22.63 6.41
N GLY A 544 -0.96 -21.38 5.97
CA GLY A 544 -1.11 -20.98 4.56
C GLY A 544 0.16 -21.09 3.73
N LEU A 545 1.34 -20.85 4.34
CA LEU A 545 2.62 -20.85 3.65
C LEU A 545 3.43 -22.14 3.83
N ARG A 546 2.89 -23.17 4.50
CA ARG A 546 3.53 -24.49 4.67
C ARG A 546 4.00 -25.13 3.35
N LYS A 547 3.29 -24.88 2.26
CA LYS A 547 3.58 -25.40 0.92
C LYS A 547 4.26 -24.38 0.01
N ALA A 548 4.45 -23.15 0.47
CA ALA A 548 5.25 -22.15 -0.24
C ALA A 548 6.72 -22.49 -0.02
N GLY A 549 7.38 -23.03 -1.05
CA GLY A 549 8.79 -23.42 -1.00
C GLY A 549 9.73 -22.21 -0.87
N LYS A 550 10.98 -22.35 -1.31
CA LYS A 550 11.88 -21.20 -1.47
C LYS A 550 11.32 -20.29 -2.57
N VAL A 551 11.09 -19.03 -2.23
CA VAL A 551 10.45 -18.03 -3.10
C VAL A 551 11.54 -17.22 -3.80
N GLY A 552 11.41 -16.97 -5.10
CA GLY A 552 12.40 -16.23 -5.89
C GLY A 552 13.57 -17.04 -6.48
N LEU A 553 13.48 -18.37 -6.53
CA LEU A 553 14.39 -19.18 -7.37
C LEU A 553 13.79 -19.31 -8.77
N LYS A 554 14.58 -18.99 -9.80
CA LYS A 554 14.21 -19.21 -11.20
C LYS A 554 13.93 -20.72 -11.37
N LYS A 555 12.69 -21.07 -11.70
CA LYS A 555 12.37 -22.43 -12.18
C LYS A 555 12.87 -22.49 -13.61
N ASP A 556 13.91 -23.27 -13.84
CA ASP A 556 14.44 -23.58 -15.17
C ASP A 556 13.43 -24.34 -16.03
#